data_AF-A0ABD1ZZ86-F1
#
_entry.id   AF-A0ABD1ZZ86-F1
#
_cell.length_a   1.000
_cell.length_b   1.000
_cell.length_c   1.000
_cell.angle_alpha   90.00
_cell.angle_beta   90.00
_cell.angle_gamma   90.00
#
_symmetry.space_group_name_H-M   'P 1'
#
loop_
_entity.id
_entity.type
_entity.pdbx_description
1 polymer ?
#
loop_
_entity_poly.entity_id
_entity_poly.type
_entity_poly.pdbx_seq_one_letter_code
_entity_poly.pdbx_strand_id
1 'polypeptide(L)'
;MYISTFLHVFLLSLTVVIVNAEFSADDCKKLGFNKANLLCSTCDKFNKYNVPEIYDKCKECCLKDDDYDISGFKRYPKAILKVCTCKFGAYPQVQAFIKSDRPNKYKNLQIRYVRGLDPIIKLLDADNKVEDILDIHKWDTDSIDEFLATHLSTD
;
A
#
# COMPACT_ATOMS: atom_id res chain seq x y z
N MET A 1 -48.30 -28.89 30.36
CA MET A 1 -47.14 -28.23 30.99
C MET A 1 -45.90 -28.28 30.09
N TYR A 2 -45.53 -29.44 29.55
CA TYR A 2 -44.33 -29.62 28.68
C TYR A 2 -44.34 -28.88 27.34
N ILE A 3 -45.51 -28.61 26.75
CA ILE A 3 -45.61 -27.90 25.46
C ILE A 3 -45.27 -26.41 25.61
N SER A 4 -45.67 -25.79 26.72
CA SER A 4 -45.37 -24.38 27.00
C SER A 4 -43.88 -24.17 27.24
N THR A 5 -43.23 -25.08 27.97
CA THR A 5 -41.78 -25.04 28.20
C THR A 5 -41.00 -25.24 26.91
N PHE A 6 -41.46 -26.12 26.00
CA PHE A 6 -40.82 -26.32 24.70
C PHE A 6 -40.93 -25.08 23.80
N LEU A 7 -42.09 -24.40 23.83
CA LEU A 7 -42.31 -23.16 23.08
C LEU A 7 -41.42 -22.02 23.60
N HIS A 8 -41.20 -21.93 24.91
CA HIS A 8 -40.32 -20.92 25.52
C HIS A 8 -38.84 -21.19 25.21
N VAL A 9 -38.40 -22.45 25.23
CA VAL A 9 -37.03 -22.84 24.84
C VAL A 9 -36.79 -22.55 23.36
N PHE A 10 -37.78 -22.83 22.51
CA PHE A 10 -37.70 -22.52 21.08
C PHE A 10 -37.65 -21.00 20.81
N LEU A 11 -38.47 -20.20 21.51
CA LEU A 11 -38.42 -18.74 21.43
C LEU A 11 -37.08 -18.16 21.91
N LEU A 12 -36.48 -18.73 22.96
CA LEU A 12 -35.15 -18.34 23.47
C LEU A 12 -34.02 -18.67 22.49
N SER A 13 -34.17 -19.72 21.68
CA SER A 13 -33.16 -20.07 20.67
C SER A 13 -33.17 -19.12 19.46
N LEU A 14 -34.31 -18.47 19.16
CA LEU A 14 -34.46 -17.57 18.01
C LEU A 14 -33.84 -16.18 18.23
N THR A 15 -33.47 -15.82 19.46
CA THR A 15 -32.93 -14.49 19.80
C THR A 15 -31.40 -14.42 19.83
N VAL A 16 -30.70 -15.48 19.42
CA VAL A 16 -29.23 -15.45 19.26
C VAL A 16 -28.89 -14.62 18.03
N VAL A 17 -28.81 -13.31 18.23
CA VAL A 17 -28.23 -12.37 17.27
C VAL A 17 -26.73 -12.60 17.29
N ILE A 18 -26.19 -13.14 16.19
CA ILE A 18 -24.75 -13.23 15.99
C ILE A 18 -24.23 -11.80 15.74
N VAL A 19 -23.67 -11.18 16.77
CA VAL A 19 -23.03 -9.87 16.66
C VAL A 19 -21.59 -10.11 16.19
N ASN A 20 -21.32 -9.82 14.92
CA ASN A 20 -19.94 -9.76 14.44
C ASN A 20 -19.33 -8.44 14.92
N ALA A 21 -18.61 -8.48 16.04
CA ALA A 21 -17.84 -7.34 16.50
C ALA A 21 -16.56 -7.23 15.65
N GLU A 22 -16.46 -6.18 14.85
CA GLU A 22 -15.20 -5.85 14.17
C GLU A 22 -14.21 -5.21 15.15
N PHE A 23 -12.93 -5.58 15.03
CA PHE A 23 -11.87 -4.99 15.85
C PHE A 23 -11.73 -3.50 15.59
N SER A 24 -11.70 -2.68 16.65
CA SER A 24 -11.38 -1.26 16.51
C SER A 24 -9.88 -1.05 16.26
N ALA A 25 -9.48 0.15 15.83
CA ALA A 25 -8.07 0.49 15.68
C ALA A 25 -7.27 0.35 16.99
N ASP A 26 -7.90 0.67 18.13
CA ASP A 26 -7.29 0.55 19.45
C ASP A 26 -7.13 -0.91 19.89
N ASP A 27 -8.07 -1.79 19.51
CA ASP A 27 -7.96 -3.21 19.83
C ASP A 27 -6.86 -3.88 19.00
N CYS A 28 -6.75 -3.54 17.71
CA CYS A 28 -5.62 -3.94 16.89
C CYS A 28 -4.28 -3.45 17.46
N LYS A 29 -4.24 -2.21 17.96
CA LYS A 29 -3.05 -1.65 18.59
C LYS A 29 -2.65 -2.41 19.86
N LYS A 30 -3.62 -2.84 20.68
CA LYS A 30 -3.35 -3.71 21.86
C LYS A 30 -2.79 -5.06 21.47
N LEU A 31 -3.17 -5.58 20.31
CA LEU A 31 -2.62 -6.82 19.72
C LEU A 31 -1.27 -6.60 19.02
N GLY A 32 -0.78 -5.37 18.95
CA GLY A 32 0.50 -5.02 18.31
C GLY A 32 0.39 -4.69 16.82
N PHE A 33 -0.82 -4.56 16.28
CA PHE A 33 -1.09 -4.28 14.88
C PHE A 33 -1.47 -2.82 14.63
N ASN A 34 -0.95 -2.23 13.55
CA ASN A 34 -1.37 -0.90 13.10
C ASN A 34 -2.44 -1.04 11.99
N LYS A 35 -3.72 -0.95 12.37
CA LYS A 35 -4.85 -1.11 11.45
C LYS A 35 -4.82 -0.17 10.24
N ALA A 36 -4.21 1.02 10.35
CA ALA A 36 -4.14 1.98 9.24
C ALA A 36 -3.16 1.57 8.13
N ASN A 37 -2.14 0.77 8.46
CA ASN A 37 -1.05 0.42 7.53
C ASN A 37 -0.85 -1.09 7.38
N LEU A 38 -1.65 -1.93 8.05
CA LEU A 38 -1.53 -3.37 8.01
C LEU A 38 -2.32 -3.95 6.84
N LEU A 39 -1.64 -4.57 5.89
CA LEU A 39 -2.26 -5.18 4.71
C LEU A 39 -2.42 -6.68 4.89
N CYS A 40 -3.49 -7.25 4.34
CA CYS A 40 -3.83 -8.65 4.55
C CYS A 40 -2.79 -9.62 3.97
N SER A 41 -2.06 -9.20 2.94
CA SER A 41 -0.86 -9.86 2.41
C SER A 41 0.29 -10.00 3.41
N THR A 42 0.42 -9.06 4.36
CA THR A 42 1.38 -9.20 5.48
C THR A 42 0.95 -10.32 6.40
N CYS A 43 -0.36 -10.46 6.63
CA CYS A 43 -0.89 -11.54 7.46
C CYS A 43 -0.59 -12.92 6.87
N ASP A 44 -0.66 -13.07 5.54
CA ASP A 44 -0.40 -14.34 4.85
C ASP A 44 1.04 -14.84 5.01
N LYS A 45 2.00 -13.95 5.27
CA LYS A 45 3.39 -14.33 5.57
C LYS A 45 3.51 -15.06 6.90
N PHE A 46 2.66 -14.77 7.89
CA PHE A 46 2.68 -15.47 9.20
C PHE A 46 2.18 -16.91 9.10
N ASN A 47 1.33 -17.23 8.13
CA ASN A 47 0.88 -18.60 7.87
C ASN A 47 2.06 -19.52 7.53
N LYS A 48 3.09 -19.00 6.86
CA LYS A 48 4.31 -19.74 6.51
C LYS A 48 5.13 -20.21 7.73
N TYR A 49 4.99 -19.53 8.87
CA TYR A 49 5.73 -19.83 10.09
C TYR A 49 4.90 -20.59 11.14
N ASN A 50 3.69 -21.01 10.79
CA ASN A 50 2.81 -21.85 11.60
C ASN A 50 2.47 -21.22 12.97
N VAL A 51 2.22 -19.89 12.99
CA VAL A 51 1.70 -19.18 14.17
C VAL A 51 0.24 -18.79 13.94
N PRO A 52 -0.70 -19.76 14.04
CA PRO A 52 -2.10 -19.56 13.66
C PRO A 52 -2.78 -18.46 14.48
N GLU A 53 -2.41 -18.34 15.77
CA GLU A 53 -3.01 -17.35 16.66
C GLU A 53 -2.74 -15.89 16.23
N ILE A 54 -1.56 -15.63 15.67
CA ILE A 54 -1.21 -14.29 15.16
C ILE A 54 -1.86 -14.06 13.80
N TYR A 55 -1.95 -15.10 12.96
CA TYR A 55 -2.59 -15.01 11.65
C TYR A 55 -4.05 -14.57 11.75
N ASP A 56 -4.84 -15.22 12.62
CA ASP A 56 -6.26 -14.92 12.77
C ASP A 56 -6.48 -13.47 13.26
N LYS A 57 -5.76 -13.09 14.33
CA LYS A 57 -5.78 -11.73 14.88
C LYS A 57 -5.29 -10.67 13.88
N CYS A 58 -4.32 -11.01 13.04
CA CYS A 58 -3.83 -10.13 11.98
C CYS A 58 -4.90 -9.92 10.90
N LYS A 59 -5.60 -10.99 10.49
CA LYS A 59 -6.67 -10.92 9.48
C LYS A 59 -7.87 -10.10 9.92
N GLU A 60 -8.15 -10.04 11.22
CA GLU A 60 -9.18 -9.17 11.80
C GLU A 60 -8.77 -7.68 11.82
N CYS A 61 -7.48 -7.39 11.68
CA CYS A 61 -6.89 -6.06 11.77
C CYS A 61 -6.35 -5.50 10.45
N CYS A 62 -6.37 -6.28 9.38
CA CYS A 62 -5.79 -5.90 8.11
C CYS A 62 -6.78 -5.23 7.15
N LEU A 63 -6.26 -4.42 6.25
CA LEU A 63 -7.00 -3.85 5.13
C LEU A 63 -6.92 -4.84 3.96
N LYS A 64 -8.09 -5.13 3.36
CA LYS A 64 -8.18 -6.00 2.18
C LYS A 64 -7.37 -5.40 1.05
N ASP A 65 -6.63 -6.25 0.35
CA ASP A 65 -5.72 -5.87 -0.72
C ASP A 65 -6.45 -5.48 -2.03
N ASP A 66 -7.76 -5.21 -1.99
CA ASP A 66 -8.64 -5.03 -3.16
C ASP A 66 -8.28 -3.77 -3.99
N ASP A 67 -7.50 -2.83 -3.43
CA ASP A 67 -6.88 -1.67 -4.11
C ASP A 67 -5.34 -1.79 -4.24
N TYR A 68 -4.74 -2.87 -3.74
CA TYR A 68 -3.30 -3.02 -3.49
C TYR A 68 -2.80 -4.37 -4.02
N ASP A 69 -2.57 -4.45 -5.32
CA ASP A 69 -2.18 -5.67 -6.02
C ASP A 69 -0.87 -6.31 -5.48
N ILE A 70 -0.96 -7.58 -5.04
CA ILE A 70 0.03 -8.64 -4.67
C ILE A 70 1.26 -8.27 -3.81
N SER A 71 1.69 -7.02 -3.78
CA SER A 71 2.90 -6.50 -3.14
C SER A 71 2.62 -5.65 -1.91
N GLY A 72 1.35 -5.32 -1.65
CA GLY A 72 0.96 -4.47 -0.55
C GLY A 72 1.38 -2.99 -0.71
N PHE A 73 1.44 -2.48 -1.94
CA PHE A 73 1.62 -1.04 -2.20
C PHE A 73 0.62 -0.52 -3.24
N LYS A 74 0.15 0.73 -3.07
CA LYS A 74 -0.68 1.42 -4.05
C LYS A 74 0.16 1.61 -5.30
N ARG A 75 -0.28 1.04 -6.42
CA ARG A 75 0.34 1.29 -7.71
C ARG A 75 -0.27 2.52 -8.35
N TYR A 76 0.60 3.41 -8.79
CA TYR A 76 0.24 4.62 -9.49
C TYR A 76 0.24 4.34 -10.99
N PRO A 77 -0.86 4.65 -11.69
CA PRO A 77 -0.93 4.49 -13.14
C PRO A 77 0.11 5.31 -13.89
N LYS A 78 0.60 6.42 -13.30
CA LYS A 78 1.54 7.32 -13.96
C LYS A 78 2.44 8.07 -12.98
N ALA A 79 3.66 8.38 -13.41
CA ALA A 79 4.57 9.26 -12.70
C ALA A 79 5.22 10.31 -13.60
N ILE A 80 5.58 11.45 -13.01
CA ILE A 80 6.36 12.51 -13.65
C ILE A 80 7.60 12.79 -12.81
N LEU A 81 8.78 12.45 -13.33
CA LEU A 81 10.07 12.84 -12.78
C LEU A 81 10.42 14.26 -13.26
N LYS A 82 10.42 15.23 -12.35
CA LYS A 82 10.78 16.62 -12.64
C LYS A 82 12.20 16.91 -12.18
N VAL A 83 13.03 17.47 -13.07
CA VAL A 83 14.45 17.75 -12.79
C VAL A 83 14.92 19.05 -13.44
N CYS A 84 16.01 19.63 -12.96
CA CYS A 84 16.76 20.67 -13.70
C CYS A 84 18.09 20.14 -14.22
N THR A 85 18.36 20.33 -15.51
CA THR A 85 19.70 20.08 -16.08
C THR A 85 20.78 20.94 -15.43
N CYS A 86 20.41 22.15 -15.00
CA CYS A 86 21.28 23.08 -14.28
C CYS A 86 21.79 22.55 -12.92
N LYS A 87 21.09 21.58 -12.33
CA LYS A 87 21.42 21.01 -11.01
C LYS A 87 22.00 19.60 -11.10
N PHE A 88 22.24 19.07 -12.29
CA PHE A 88 22.80 17.71 -12.43
C PHE A 88 24.19 17.53 -11.85
N GLY A 89 25.00 18.60 -11.78
CA GLY A 89 26.28 18.55 -11.06
C GLY A 89 26.11 18.28 -9.57
N ALA A 90 25.01 18.75 -8.96
CA ALA A 90 24.69 18.49 -7.56
C ALA A 90 24.02 17.11 -7.36
N TYR A 91 23.35 16.58 -8.39
CA TYR A 91 22.61 15.31 -8.33
C TYR A 91 23.09 14.32 -9.41
N PRO A 92 24.36 13.87 -9.35
CA PRO A 92 24.94 13.02 -10.39
C PRO A 92 24.23 11.67 -10.52
N GLN A 93 23.69 11.11 -9.42
CA GLN A 93 22.94 9.86 -9.43
C GLN A 93 21.62 9.98 -10.20
N VAL A 94 20.85 11.05 -9.96
CA VAL A 94 19.61 11.33 -10.72
C VAL A 94 19.91 11.52 -12.20
N GLN A 95 21.01 12.24 -12.53
CA GLN A 95 21.44 12.37 -13.92
C GLN A 95 21.79 11.00 -14.54
N ALA A 96 22.49 10.14 -13.81
CA ALA A 96 22.88 8.82 -14.28
C ALA A 96 21.65 7.94 -14.56
N PHE A 97 20.62 7.97 -13.71
CA PHE A 97 19.35 7.29 -13.96
C PHE A 97 18.74 7.77 -15.29
N ILE A 98 18.59 9.09 -15.47
CA ILE A 98 17.97 9.69 -16.67
C ILE A 98 18.73 9.36 -17.97
N LYS A 99 20.06 9.34 -17.92
CA LYS A 99 20.91 9.06 -19.09
C LYS A 99 21.10 7.57 -19.39
N SER A 100 20.71 6.69 -18.45
CA SER A 100 20.77 5.24 -18.64
C SER A 100 19.58 4.73 -19.45
N ASP A 101 19.53 3.42 -19.66
CA ASP A 101 18.43 2.68 -20.26
C ASP A 101 17.28 2.40 -19.27
N ARG A 102 17.52 2.52 -17.96
CA ARG A 102 16.54 2.26 -16.89
C ARG A 102 15.19 2.96 -17.08
N PRO A 103 15.10 4.26 -17.44
CA PRO A 103 13.82 4.94 -17.61
C PRO A 103 12.92 4.28 -18.67
N ASN A 104 13.52 3.64 -19.68
CA ASN A 104 12.79 3.01 -20.78
C ASN A 104 11.99 1.77 -20.34
N LYS A 105 12.29 1.21 -19.15
CA LYS A 105 11.50 0.13 -18.54
C LYS A 105 10.08 0.59 -18.17
N TYR A 106 9.91 1.89 -17.93
CA TYR A 106 8.68 2.47 -17.38
C TYR A 106 7.93 3.29 -18.42
N LYS A 107 6.99 2.67 -19.14
CA LYS A 107 6.13 3.38 -20.12
C LYS A 107 5.30 4.49 -19.49
N ASN A 108 4.96 4.31 -18.22
CA ASN A 108 4.12 5.20 -17.42
C ASN A 108 4.93 6.30 -16.70
N LEU A 109 6.23 6.41 -16.97
CA LEU A 109 7.11 7.46 -16.45
C LEU A 109 7.34 8.57 -17.50
N GLN A 110 7.08 9.81 -17.12
CA GLN A 110 7.40 10.98 -17.93
C GLN A 110 8.52 11.81 -17.27
N ILE A 111 9.57 12.16 -18.01
CA ILE A 111 10.61 13.06 -17.53
C ILE A 111 10.29 14.49 -17.99
N ARG A 112 10.30 15.45 -17.06
CA ARG A 112 10.08 16.88 -17.35
C ARG A 112 11.22 17.74 -16.81
N TYR A 113 11.75 18.61 -17.67
CA TYR A 113 12.82 19.52 -17.31
C TYR A 113 12.24 20.87 -16.85
N VAL A 114 12.49 21.24 -15.60
CA VAL A 114 12.01 22.47 -14.97
C VAL A 114 13.21 23.21 -14.37
N ARG A 115 13.38 24.48 -14.70
CA ARG A 115 14.53 25.26 -14.21
C ARG A 115 14.47 25.49 -12.71
N GLY A 116 15.62 25.40 -12.04
CA GLY A 116 15.79 25.69 -10.62
C GLY A 116 15.20 24.66 -9.66
N LEU A 117 14.44 23.68 -10.17
CA LEU A 117 13.80 22.67 -9.35
C LEU A 117 14.78 21.59 -8.89
N ASP A 118 14.72 21.23 -7.63
CA ASP A 118 15.34 20.01 -7.11
C ASP A 118 14.59 18.78 -7.64
N PRO A 119 15.26 17.62 -7.78
CA PRO A 119 14.67 16.47 -8.43
C PRO A 119 13.53 15.91 -7.57
N ILE A 120 12.34 15.81 -8.17
CA ILE A 120 11.14 15.27 -7.50
C ILE A 120 10.41 14.29 -8.41
N ILE A 121 9.74 13.31 -7.81
CA ILE A 121 8.80 12.42 -8.50
C ILE A 121 7.38 12.84 -8.12
N LYS A 122 6.52 13.08 -9.11
CA LYS A 122 5.08 13.25 -8.89
C LYS A 122 4.36 11.97 -9.28
N LEU A 123 3.51 11.46 -8.40
CA LEU A 123 2.69 10.28 -8.62
C LEU A 123 1.27 10.73 -8.96
N LEU A 124 0.69 10.13 -9.99
CA LEU A 124 -0.60 10.51 -10.53
C LEU A 124 -1.57 9.34 -10.51
N ASP A 125 -2.85 9.66 -10.29
CA ASP A 125 -3.96 8.72 -10.45
C ASP A 125 -4.35 8.51 -11.93
N ALA A 126 -5.38 7.70 -12.15
CA ALA A 126 -5.94 7.41 -13.47
C ALA A 126 -6.48 8.66 -14.19
N ASP A 127 -6.92 9.68 -13.44
CA ASP A 127 -7.45 10.94 -13.95
C ASP A 127 -6.33 11.98 -14.21
N ASN A 128 -5.06 11.60 -14.10
CA ASN A 128 -3.88 12.48 -14.18
C ASN A 128 -3.86 13.60 -13.13
N LYS A 129 -4.52 13.40 -11.99
CA LYS A 129 -4.39 14.28 -10.83
C LYS A 129 -3.21 13.82 -9.98
N VAL A 130 -2.48 14.80 -9.43
CA VAL A 130 -1.34 14.53 -8.55
C VAL A 130 -1.85 14.05 -7.21
N GLU A 131 -1.47 12.83 -6.83
CA GLU A 131 -1.78 12.28 -5.52
C GLU A 131 -0.65 12.50 -4.53
N ASP A 132 0.61 12.33 -4.96
CA ASP A 132 1.77 12.44 -4.08
C ASP A 132 3.00 13.04 -4.80
N ILE A 133 3.91 13.63 -4.02
CA ILE A 133 5.14 14.26 -4.48
C ILE A 133 6.28 13.85 -3.55
N LEU A 134 7.29 13.21 -4.12
CA LEU A 134 8.47 12.75 -3.40
C LEU A 134 9.70 13.56 -3.82
N ASP A 135 10.47 13.97 -2.83
CA ASP A 135 11.79 14.56 -3.03
C ASP A 135 12.85 13.46 -3.06
N ILE A 136 13.63 13.43 -4.15
CA ILE A 136 14.61 12.36 -4.43
C ILE A 136 16.05 12.88 -4.48
N HIS A 137 16.33 14.09 -3.97
CA HIS A 137 17.67 14.68 -4.04
C HIS A 137 18.78 13.84 -3.36
N LYS A 138 18.42 12.94 -2.44
CA LYS A 138 19.32 12.01 -1.74
C LYS A 138 19.33 10.59 -2.31
N TRP A 139 18.53 10.30 -3.33
CA TRP A 139 18.38 8.93 -3.83
C TRP A 139 19.50 8.60 -4.83
N ASP A 140 19.92 7.34 -4.84
CA ASP A 140 20.80 6.80 -5.87
C ASP A 140 20.00 6.22 -7.05
N THR A 141 20.70 5.77 -8.10
CA THR A 141 20.05 5.24 -9.31
C THR A 141 19.19 4.01 -9.05
N ASP A 142 19.61 3.17 -8.10
CA ASP A 142 18.98 1.88 -7.83
C ASP A 142 17.73 2.07 -6.98
N SER A 143 17.77 2.97 -5.99
CA SER A 143 16.60 3.38 -5.20
C SER A 143 15.50 3.96 -6.08
N ILE A 144 15.86 4.76 -7.10
CA ILE A 144 14.89 5.30 -8.07
C ILE A 144 14.25 4.17 -8.89
N ASP A 145 15.05 3.24 -9.43
CA ASP A 145 14.59 2.10 -10.24
C ASP A 145 13.66 1.18 -9.41
N GLU A 146 14.09 0.81 -8.19
CA GLU A 146 13.32 -0.05 -7.29
C GLU A 146 11.99 0.60 -6.88
N PHE A 147 12.03 1.89 -6.54
CA PHE A 147 10.83 2.62 -6.16
C PHE A 147 9.81 2.63 -7.31
N LEU A 148 10.25 2.97 -8.53
CA LEU A 148 9.40 3.00 -9.71
C LEU A 148 8.88 1.60 -10.10
N ALA A 149 9.70 0.56 -9.97
CA ALA A 149 9.28 -0.82 -10.24
C ALA A 149 8.21 -1.31 -9.26
N THR A 150 8.29 -0.88 -8.01
CA THR A 150 7.34 -1.30 -6.97
C THR A 150 6.02 -0.51 -7.06
N HIS A 151 6.10 0.79 -7.36
CA HIS A 151 4.98 1.72 -7.22
C HIS A 151 4.31 2.11 -8.54
N LEU A 152 4.86 1.76 -9.71
CA LEU A 152 4.16 2.00 -10.98
C LEU A 152 3.38 0.76 -11.42
N SER A 153 2.18 0.99 -11.94
CA SER A 153 1.42 -0.05 -12.63
C SER A 153 2.17 -0.49 -13.89
N THR A 154 2.36 -1.81 -14.01
CA THR A 154 2.87 -2.44 -15.23
C THR A 154 1.65 -2.89 -16.03
N ASP A 155 1.30 -2.15 -17.08
CA ASP A 155 0.27 -2.57 -18.04
C ASP A 155 0.76 -3.70 -18.97
#